data_AF-A0A091KV33-F1
#
_entry.id   AF-A0A091KV33-F1
#
_cell.length_a   1.000
_cell.length_b   1.000
_cell.length_c   1.000
_cell.angle_alpha   90.00
_cell.angle_beta   90.00
_cell.angle_gamma   90.00
#
_symmetry.space_group_name_H-M   'P 1'
#
loop_
_entity.id
_entity.type
_entity.pdbx_description
1 polymer ?
#
loop_
_entity_poly.entity_id
_entity_poly.type
_entity_poly.pdbx_seq_one_letter_code
_entity_poly.pdbx_strand_id
1 'polypeptide(L)'
;YRGLRWTDPARNAFRVPWKHNARKDVTSSDLEVFKVGGIGGHQQRPGGLQEASGRYEGSPEAPAKWKTNFRCALRSTRMFRLLEDRSKCGDDPHKVF
;
A
#
# COMPACT_ATOMS: atom_id res chain seq x y z
N TYR A 1 -8.03 1.91 5.58
CA TYR A 1 -6.80 2.66 5.28
C TYR A 1 -7.12 4.11 5.04
N ARG A 2 -6.44 5.04 5.73
CA ARG A 2 -6.68 6.48 5.58
C ARG A 2 -6.36 6.90 4.13
N GLY A 3 -7.29 7.61 3.48
CA GLY A 3 -7.10 8.14 2.12
C GLY A 3 -7.27 7.14 0.96
N LEU A 4 -7.45 5.83 1.25
CA LEU A 4 -7.94 4.86 0.27
C LEU A 4 -9.47 4.92 0.22
N ARG A 5 -10.04 5.41 -0.88
CA ARG A 5 -11.49 5.57 -1.04
C ARG A 5 -11.90 5.70 -2.49
N TRP A 6 -13.17 5.41 -2.77
CA TRP A 6 -13.81 5.78 -4.03
C TRP A 6 -13.80 7.30 -4.22
N THR A 7 -13.60 7.74 -5.45
CA THR A 7 -13.61 9.16 -5.84
C THR A 7 -14.94 9.60 -6.42
N ASP A 8 -15.75 8.64 -6.85
CA ASP A 8 -17.09 8.85 -7.38
C ASP A 8 -18.11 7.89 -6.72
N PRO A 9 -19.40 8.27 -6.63
CA PRO A 9 -20.45 7.41 -6.06
C PRO A 9 -20.70 6.13 -6.86
N ALA A 10 -20.43 6.13 -8.17
CA ALA A 10 -20.63 4.96 -9.04
C ALA A 10 -19.51 3.91 -8.89
N ARG A 11 -18.48 4.20 -8.08
CA ARG A 11 -17.37 3.30 -7.76
C ARG A 11 -16.60 2.85 -9.01
N ASN A 12 -16.42 3.77 -9.94
CA ASN A 12 -15.62 3.53 -11.14
C ASN A 12 -14.15 3.91 -10.97
N ALA A 13 -13.85 4.82 -10.05
CA ALA A 13 -12.50 5.30 -9.78
C ALA A 13 -12.24 5.39 -8.28
N PHE A 14 -11.05 4.97 -7.85
CA PHE A 14 -10.61 5.06 -6.47
C PHE A 14 -9.22 5.66 -6.36
N ARG A 15 -8.97 6.33 -5.24
CA ARG A 15 -7.65 6.88 -4.92
C ARG A 15 -6.90 6.01 -3.96
N VAL A 16 -5.59 5.90 -4.15
CA VAL A 16 -4.65 5.23 -3.24
C VAL A 16 -3.63 6.26 -2.74
N PRO A 17 -3.42 6.42 -1.42
CA PRO A 17 -2.33 7.23 -0.88
C PRO A 17 -0.99 6.77 -1.43
N TRP A 18 -0.14 7.70 -1.86
CA TRP A 18 1.10 7.38 -2.58
C TRP A 18 2.32 8.18 -2.11
N LYS A 19 2.38 8.50 -0.81
CA LYS A 19 3.49 9.22 -0.18
C LYS A 19 4.83 8.55 -0.48
N HIS A 20 5.85 9.35 -0.82
CA HIS A 20 7.19 8.84 -1.14
C HIS A 20 7.93 8.41 0.15
N ASN A 21 8.48 7.19 0.17
CA ASN A 21 9.10 6.62 1.37
C ASN A 21 10.32 7.41 1.88
N ALA A 22 10.99 8.18 1.01
CA ALA A 22 12.12 9.03 1.41
C ALA A 22 11.70 10.36 2.06
N ARG A 23 10.40 10.66 2.18
CA ARG A 23 9.95 11.84 2.92
C ARG A 23 10.16 11.64 4.42
N LYS A 24 10.64 12.68 5.11
CA LYS A 24 10.90 12.65 6.56
C LYS A 24 9.65 12.47 7.42
N ASP A 25 8.49 12.83 6.89
CA ASP A 25 7.19 12.83 7.57
C ASP A 25 6.34 11.58 7.27
N VAL A 26 6.95 10.49 6.75
CA VAL A 26 6.23 9.22 6.54
C VAL A 26 5.94 8.55 7.88
N THR A 27 4.69 8.16 8.08
CA THR A 27 4.20 7.47 9.27
C THR A 27 3.84 6.02 8.97
N SER A 28 3.64 5.20 10.00
CA SER A 28 3.17 3.81 9.84
C SER A 28 1.85 3.74 9.07
N SER A 29 0.91 4.67 9.32
CA SER A 29 -0.39 4.77 8.64
C SER A 29 -0.28 5.03 7.14
N ASP A 30 0.75 5.75 6.70
CA ASP A 30 1.01 5.97 5.26
C ASP A 30 1.42 4.67 4.55
N LEU A 31 1.92 3.68 5.30
CA LEU A 31 2.45 2.43 4.79
C LEU A 31 1.46 1.26 4.92
N GLU A 32 0.43 1.39 5.76
CA GLU A 32 -0.53 0.31 6.05
C GLU A 32 -1.22 -0.25 4.80
N VAL A 33 -1.53 0.60 3.82
CA VAL A 33 -2.16 0.18 2.56
C VAL A 33 -1.28 -0.79 1.75
N PHE A 34 0.04 -0.69 1.90
CA PHE A 34 0.99 -1.55 1.21
C PHE A 34 1.29 -2.85 1.98
N LYS A 35 1.09 -2.86 3.30
CA LYS A 35 1.34 -4.05 4.14
C LYS A 35 0.44 -5.22 3.76
N VAL A 36 -0.84 -5.00 3.51
CA VAL A 36 -1.81 -6.08 3.23
C VAL A 36 -1.58 -6.76 1.88
N GLY A 37 -1.06 -6.05 0.89
CA GLY A 37 -0.59 -6.68 -0.37
C GLY A 37 0.71 -7.48 -0.22
N GLY A 38 1.44 -7.33 0.89
CA GLY A 38 2.64 -8.09 1.21
C GLY A 38 2.40 -9.36 2.05
N ILE A 39 1.22 -9.47 2.68
CA ILE A 39 0.85 -10.63 3.53
C ILE A 39 0.12 -11.72 2.70
N GLY A 40 0.03 -11.54 1.38
CA GLY A 40 -0.47 -12.56 0.44
C GLY A 40 0.43 -13.79 0.41
N GLY A 41 0.21 -14.68 1.38
CA GLY A 41 0.88 -15.98 1.52
C GLY A 41 0.66 -16.66 2.88
N HIS A 42 0.28 -15.94 3.94
CA HIS A 42 -0.04 -16.59 5.21
C HIS A 42 -1.38 -16.11 5.75
N GLN A 43 -2.39 -16.95 5.50
CA GLN A 43 -3.56 -17.06 6.37
C GLN A 43 -3.05 -17.03 7.81
N GLN A 44 -3.51 -16.06 8.60
CA GLN A 44 -3.40 -16.07 10.05
C GLN A 44 -4.05 -17.38 10.53
N ARG A 45 -3.25 -18.43 10.73
CA ARG A 45 -3.72 -19.66 11.39
C ARG A 45 -3.85 -19.32 12.86
N PRO A 46 -5.02 -19.51 13.48
CA PRO A 46 -5.13 -19.36 14.92
C PRO A 46 -4.28 -20.47 15.56
N GLY A 47 -3.22 -20.08 16.27
CA GLY A 47 -2.44 -20.98 17.13
C GLY A 47 -1.10 -21.53 16.60
N GLY A 48 -0.38 -20.86 15.69
CA GLY A 48 0.95 -21.35 15.32
C GLY A 48 1.85 -20.35 14.59
N LEU A 49 3.06 -20.20 15.11
CA LEU A 49 4.19 -19.40 14.62
C LEU A 49 4.09 -17.88 14.77
N GLN A 50 4.23 -17.43 16.02
CA GLN A 50 4.78 -16.12 16.33
C GLN A 50 6.33 -16.08 16.21
N GLU A 51 6.98 -17.21 15.88
CA GLU A 51 8.44 -17.40 16.14
C GLU A 51 9.33 -17.61 14.90
N ALA A 52 8.81 -17.54 13.66
CA ALA A 52 9.66 -17.62 12.45
C ALA A 52 9.62 -16.39 11.53
N SER A 53 8.98 -15.30 11.93
CA SER A 53 8.90 -14.08 11.11
C SER A 53 9.08 -12.79 11.92
N GLY A 54 9.91 -12.82 12.96
CA GLY A 54 10.39 -11.59 13.64
C GLY A 54 11.23 -10.67 12.75
N ARG A 55 11.35 -10.92 11.43
CA ARG A 55 12.24 -10.17 10.52
C ARG A 55 11.55 -9.10 9.69
N TYR A 56 10.22 -9.08 9.59
CA TYR A 56 9.54 -8.19 8.63
C TYR A 56 8.95 -6.93 9.23
N GLU A 57 8.65 -6.91 10.54
CA GLU A 57 8.00 -5.77 11.17
C GLU A 57 8.97 -4.67 11.64
N GLY A 58 10.28 -4.94 11.60
CA GLY A 58 11.32 -4.01 12.05
C GLY A 58 12.47 -3.77 11.05
N SER A 59 12.43 -4.36 9.85
CA SER A 59 13.48 -4.14 8.85
C SER A 59 13.25 -2.83 8.08
N PRO A 60 14.26 -1.95 7.94
CA PRO A 60 14.16 -0.72 7.16
C PRO A 60 13.82 -0.97 5.67
N GLU A 61 13.97 -2.21 5.18
CA GLU A 61 13.66 -2.60 3.81
C GLU A 61 12.18 -2.92 3.56
N ALA A 62 11.42 -3.23 4.63
CA ALA A 62 10.05 -3.71 4.52
C ALA A 62 9.10 -2.72 3.80
N PRO A 63 9.16 -1.39 4.06
CA PRO A 63 8.29 -0.41 3.38
C PRO A 63 8.50 -0.35 1.86
N ALA A 64 9.74 -0.49 1.40
CA ALA A 64 10.06 -0.47 -0.03
C ALA A 64 9.56 -1.74 -0.73
N LYS A 65 9.72 -2.90 -0.08
CA LYS A 65 9.24 -4.20 -0.59
C LYS A 65 7.71 -4.24 -0.66
N TRP A 66 7.02 -3.79 0.39
CA TRP A 66 5.55 -3.71 0.41
C TRP A 66 5.00 -2.85 -0.73
N LYS A 67 5.53 -1.64 -0.92
CA LYS A 67 5.08 -0.73 -1.98
C LYS A 67 5.37 -1.29 -3.38
N THR A 68 6.48 -2.02 -3.53
CA THR A 68 6.82 -2.71 -4.79
C THR A 68 5.83 -3.82 -5.08
N ASN A 69 5.54 -4.70 -4.12
CA ASN A 69 4.56 -5.79 -4.28
C ASN A 69 3.18 -5.26 -4.62
N PHE A 70 2.73 -4.23 -3.90
CA PHE A 70 1.44 -3.57 -4.17
C PHE A 70 1.35 -3.03 -5.61
N ARG A 71 2.41 -2.34 -6.07
CA ARG A 71 2.48 -1.84 -7.45
C ARG A 71 2.45 -2.96 -8.49
N CYS A 72 3.15 -4.07 -8.22
CA CYS A 72 3.15 -5.23 -9.09
C CYS A 72 1.77 -5.89 -9.16
N ALA A 73 1.07 -6.04 -8.03
CA ALA A 73 -0.29 -6.56 -7.97
C ALA A 73 -1.27 -5.67 -8.76
N LEU A 74 -1.23 -4.34 -8.56
CA LEU A 74 -2.05 -3.41 -9.35
C LEU A 74 -1.80 -3.58 -10.86
N ARG A 75 -0.53 -3.67 -11.28
CA ARG A 75 -0.17 -3.84 -12.68
C ARG A 75 -0.59 -5.20 -13.25
N SER A 76 -0.47 -6.28 -12.49
CA SER A 76 -0.74 -7.64 -12.97
C SER A 76 -2.23 -7.90 -13.18
N THR A 77 -3.11 -7.28 -12.38
CA THR A 77 -4.57 -7.42 -12.56
C THR A 77 -5.05 -6.93 -13.91
N ARG A 78 -4.38 -5.93 -14.51
CA ARG A 78 -4.84 -5.21 -15.73
C ARG A 78 -6.27 -4.65 -15.66
N MET A 79 -6.91 -4.67 -14.48
CA MET A 79 -8.27 -4.17 -14.26
C MET A 79 -8.28 -2.66 -14.01
N PHE A 80 -7.18 -2.13 -13.48
CA PHE A 80 -7.07 -0.75 -13.04
C PHE A 80 -6.15 0.04 -13.98
N ARG A 81 -6.59 1.23 -14.38
CA ARG A 81 -5.81 2.15 -15.21
C ARG A 81 -5.53 3.40 -14.42
N LEU A 82 -4.29 3.89 -14.45
CA LEU A 82 -3.96 5.16 -13.80
C LEU A 82 -4.70 6.31 -14.51
N LEU A 83 -5.67 6.91 -13.81
CA LEU A 83 -6.45 8.06 -14.30
C LEU A 83 -5.75 9.37 -13.94
N GLU A 84 -5.17 9.47 -12.74
CA GLU A 84 -4.50 10.68 -12.28
C GLU A 84 -3.32 10.37 -11.35
N ASP A 85 -2.20 11.09 -11.54
CA ASP A 85 -1.01 10.98 -10.69
C ASP A 85 -0.75 12.27 -9.90
N ARG A 86 -1.22 12.30 -8.66
CA ARG A 86 -0.92 13.36 -7.68
C ARG A 86 0.15 12.94 -6.68
N SER A 87 0.97 11.94 -6.98
CA SER A 87 1.95 11.40 -6.01
C SER A 87 3.05 12.39 -5.63
N LYS A 88 3.23 13.47 -6.41
CA LYS A 88 4.18 14.56 -6.15
C LYS A 88 3.58 15.75 -5.38
N CYS A 89 2.26 15.76 -5.13
CA CYS A 89 1.62 16.85 -4.38
C CYS A 89 2.04 16.84 -2.90
N GLY A 90 2.27 18.02 -2.34
CA GLY A 90 2.88 18.21 -1.01
C GLY A 90 2.03 17.70 0.15
N ASP A 91 0.75 18.07 0.20
CA ASP A 91 -0.10 17.80 1.37
C ASP A 91 -0.85 16.47 1.29
N ASP A 92 -1.26 16.05 0.08
CA ASP A 92 -2.09 14.87 -0.12
C ASP A 92 -1.61 14.04 -1.33
N PRO A 93 -0.43 13.40 -1.27
CA PRO A 93 0.08 12.62 -2.38
C PRO A 93 -0.74 11.33 -2.59
N HIS A 94 -1.36 11.19 -3.77
CA HIS A 94 -2.16 10.02 -4.12
C HIS A 94 -2.15 9.72 -5.62
N LYS A 95 -2.64 8.54 -5.99
CA LYS A 95 -2.92 8.16 -7.39
C LYS A 95 -4.37 7.74 -7.51
N VAL A 96 -5.03 8.12 -8.60
CA VAL A 96 -6.40 7.70 -8.92
C VAL A 96 -6.34 6.62 -9.99
N PHE A 97 -7.00 5.51 -9.73
CA PHE A 97 -7.11 4.34 -10.60
C PHE A 97 -8.56 4.05 -10.96
#